data_AF-A0AAJ7WJS8-F1
#
_entry.id   AF-A0AAJ7WJS8-F1
#
_cell.length_a   1.000
_cell.length_b   1.000
_cell.length_c   1.000
_cell.angle_alpha   90.00
_cell.angle_beta   90.00
_cell.angle_gamma   90.00
#
_symmetry.space_group_name_H-M   'P 1'
#
loop_
_entity.id
_entity.type
_entity.pdbx_description
1 polymer ?
#
loop_
_entity_poly.entity_id
_entity_poly.type
_entity_poly.pdbx_seq_one_letter_code
_entity_poly.pdbx_strand_id
1 'polypeptide(L)'
;LSGVLDDCSCDVESIDEFNNYKLFPKLWNLLEKDYFRYYRVNLKRPCPFWHDDSHCSIQDCHVKSCKPSEVPSGIKGGEHNKYLEDINVWAKEQQECEEARKLGAIDNTISDQSKVAFIDWARYDDSLDNFCEIDDETSPDMEYVDLRLNPERYTGYKGPSAWRIWNCIYEENCFKPRSVYRPLNPLMPPNRGEDDGKGLTVGGKYCMCKAKKKTNTCGICMRSL
;
A
#
# COMPACT_ATOMS: atom_id res chain seq x y z
N LEU A 1 24.93 4.53 -2.51
CA LEU A 1 24.88 4.73 -1.04
C LEU A 1 25.62 3.59 -0.33
N SER A 2 26.53 3.92 0.60
CA SER A 2 27.16 2.99 1.55
C SER A 2 26.79 3.40 2.97
N GLY A 3 26.39 2.46 3.82
CA GLY A 3 25.74 2.76 5.11
C GLY A 3 26.70 3.19 6.23
N VAL A 4 26.58 4.46 6.63
CA VAL A 4 26.66 5.12 7.95
C VAL A 4 25.86 6.43 7.78
N LEU A 5 25.02 6.79 8.77
CA LEU A 5 24.06 7.94 8.85
C LEU A 5 23.84 8.74 7.55
N ASP A 6 22.68 8.48 6.94
CA ASP A 6 22.19 9.10 5.70
C ASP A 6 21.60 10.49 6.02
N ASP A 7 22.46 11.46 6.31
CA ASP A 7 22.05 12.86 6.46
C ASP A 7 22.40 13.61 5.17
N CYS A 8 21.37 14.12 4.49
CA CYS A 8 21.56 14.89 3.26
C CYS A 8 22.12 16.27 3.65
N SER A 9 23.33 16.59 3.18
CA SER A 9 23.92 17.93 3.37
C SER A 9 23.33 18.94 2.38
N CYS A 10 22.03 19.18 2.48
CA CYS A 10 21.29 20.14 1.65
C CYS A 10 20.53 21.12 2.53
N ASP A 11 20.57 22.39 2.14
CA ASP A 11 19.78 23.44 2.79
C ASP A 11 18.31 23.36 2.33
N VAL A 12 17.39 23.49 3.29
CA VAL A 12 15.96 23.33 3.05
C VAL A 12 15.42 24.49 2.21
N GLU A 13 15.92 25.70 2.42
CA GLU A 13 15.48 26.89 1.67
C GLU A 13 15.80 26.74 0.18
N SER A 14 16.98 26.22 -0.12
CA SER A 14 17.41 25.91 -1.49
C SER A 14 16.49 24.88 -2.19
N ILE A 15 16.02 23.86 -1.46
CA ILE A 15 15.07 22.87 -2.00
C ILE A 15 13.70 23.50 -2.21
N ASP A 16 13.21 24.27 -1.24
CA ASP A 16 11.90 24.91 -1.29
C ASP A 16 11.79 25.89 -2.46
N GLU A 17 12.78 26.76 -2.64
CA GLU A 17 12.79 27.73 -3.73
C GLU A 17 12.83 27.03 -5.10
N PHE A 18 13.68 26.02 -5.25
CA PHE A 18 13.79 25.28 -6.50
C PHE A 18 12.49 24.52 -6.80
N ASN A 19 11.96 23.79 -5.82
CA ASN A 19 10.75 23.01 -5.98
C ASN A 19 9.56 23.92 -6.32
N ASN A 20 9.29 24.93 -5.50
CA ASN A 20 8.06 25.71 -5.60
C ASN A 20 8.04 26.67 -6.80
N TYR A 21 9.18 27.27 -7.16
CA TYR A 21 9.22 28.31 -8.21
C TYR A 21 9.77 27.83 -9.56
N LYS A 22 10.62 26.80 -9.59
CA LYS A 22 11.25 26.33 -10.84
C LYS A 22 10.61 25.04 -11.35
N LEU A 23 10.41 24.06 -10.47
CA LEU A 23 9.99 22.72 -10.86
C LEU A 23 8.47 22.51 -10.83
N PHE A 24 7.82 22.87 -9.73
CA PHE A 24 6.41 22.57 -9.47
C PHE A 24 5.47 23.02 -10.59
N PRO A 25 5.57 24.26 -11.14
CA PRO A 25 4.69 24.67 -12.24
C PRO A 25 4.88 23.82 -13.50
N LYS A 26 6.11 23.37 -13.80
CA LYS A 26 6.39 22.53 -14.98
C LYS A 26 5.90 21.10 -14.74
N LEU A 27 6.15 20.58 -13.55
CA LEU A 27 5.73 19.22 -13.16
C LEU A 27 4.20 19.11 -13.15
N TRP A 28 3.50 20.11 -12.60
CA TRP A 28 2.04 20.12 -12.58
C TRP A 28 1.44 20.05 -14.00
N ASN A 29 1.96 20.87 -14.92
CA ASN A 29 1.54 20.84 -16.33
C ASN A 29 1.83 19.50 -17.02
N LEU A 30 2.86 18.77 -16.59
CA LEU A 30 3.20 17.45 -17.12
C LEU A 30 2.24 16.38 -16.59
N LEU A 31 1.93 16.41 -15.30
CA LEU A 31 1.02 15.47 -14.64
C LEU A 31 -0.43 15.58 -15.14
N GLU A 32 -0.82 16.73 -15.71
CA GLU A 32 -2.13 16.90 -16.34
C GLU A 32 -2.23 16.30 -17.75
N LYS A 33 -1.13 15.87 -18.37
CA LYS A 33 -1.15 15.25 -19.71
C LYS A 33 -1.71 13.84 -19.66
N ASP A 34 -2.35 13.41 -20.76
CA ASP A 34 -3.00 12.10 -20.86
C ASP A 34 -2.06 10.94 -20.52
N TYR A 35 -0.79 11.01 -20.91
CA TYR A 35 0.18 9.98 -20.57
C TYR A 35 0.43 9.83 -19.06
N PHE A 36 0.38 10.92 -18.28
CA PHE A 36 0.74 10.90 -16.85
C PHE A 36 -0.47 10.88 -15.91
N ARG A 37 -1.64 11.33 -16.36
CA ARG A 37 -2.85 11.37 -15.52
C ARG A 37 -3.52 10.02 -15.35
N TYR A 38 -3.31 9.08 -16.28
CA TYR A 38 -3.94 7.76 -16.22
C TYR A 38 -2.96 6.74 -15.66
N TYR A 39 -3.39 6.02 -14.63
CA TYR A 39 -2.59 4.99 -13.98
C TYR A 39 -3.28 3.63 -14.07
N ARG A 40 -2.57 2.61 -14.54
CA ARG A 40 -3.07 1.24 -14.65
C ARG A 40 -2.80 0.50 -13.34
N VAL A 41 -3.84 0.01 -12.67
CA VAL A 41 -3.74 -0.59 -11.34
C VAL A 41 -4.77 -1.70 -11.12
N ASN A 42 -4.43 -2.70 -10.31
CA ASN A 42 -5.38 -3.71 -9.82
C ASN A 42 -5.77 -3.39 -8.35
N LEU A 43 -6.99 -2.89 -8.16
CA LEU A 43 -7.54 -2.52 -6.85
C LEU A 43 -8.34 -3.64 -6.18
N LYS A 44 -8.53 -4.78 -6.86
CA LYS A 44 -9.38 -5.90 -6.40
C LYS A 44 -8.58 -7.07 -5.85
N ARG A 45 -7.25 -6.95 -5.80
CA ARG A 45 -6.37 -8.00 -5.29
C ARG A 45 -6.67 -8.28 -3.82
N PRO A 46 -6.97 -9.55 -3.44
CA PRO A 46 -7.18 -9.88 -2.04
C PRO A 46 -5.86 -9.80 -1.26
N CYS A 47 -5.94 -9.36 0.00
CA CYS A 47 -4.78 -9.36 0.89
C CYS A 47 -4.29 -10.81 1.14
N PRO A 48 -3.01 -11.14 0.89
CA PRO A 48 -2.50 -12.50 1.06
C PRO A 48 -2.15 -12.85 2.51
N PHE A 49 -2.14 -11.87 3.42
CA PHE A 49 -1.63 -12.02 4.77
C PHE A 49 -2.72 -12.15 5.85
N TRP A 50 -3.85 -11.45 5.67
CA TRP A 50 -4.99 -11.47 6.57
C TRP A 50 -6.29 -11.19 5.82
N HIS A 51 -7.42 -11.57 6.42
CA HIS A 51 -8.73 -11.13 5.95
C HIS A 51 -8.95 -9.67 6.32
N ASP A 52 -9.67 -8.95 5.46
CA ASP A 52 -10.01 -7.56 5.69
C ASP A 52 -10.75 -7.42 7.03
N ASP A 53 -10.12 -6.68 7.93
CA ASP A 53 -10.66 -6.38 9.25
C ASP A 53 -11.28 -4.99 9.30
N SER A 54 -11.60 -4.40 8.14
CA SER A 54 -12.31 -3.14 7.99
C SER A 54 -13.40 -3.03 9.05
N HIS A 55 -13.11 -2.24 10.10
CA HIS A 55 -13.95 -2.11 11.30
C HIS A 55 -15.27 -1.35 11.00
N CYS A 56 -15.57 -1.02 9.74
CA CYS A 56 -16.96 -0.78 9.35
C CYS A 56 -17.69 -2.11 9.46
N SER A 57 -18.46 -2.26 10.53
CA SER A 57 -19.29 -3.44 10.79
C SER A 57 -19.81 -4.01 9.48
N ILE A 58 -19.38 -5.24 9.20
CA ILE A 58 -19.77 -6.02 8.03
C ILE A 58 -21.28 -5.86 7.84
N GLN A 59 -21.71 -5.46 6.64
CA GLN A 59 -23.12 -5.20 6.32
C GLN A 59 -24.03 -6.39 6.67
N ASP A 60 -23.48 -7.61 6.65
CA ASP A 60 -24.15 -8.87 7.00
C ASP A 60 -24.28 -9.13 8.51
N CYS A 61 -23.65 -8.32 9.37
CA CYS A 61 -23.83 -8.35 10.83
C CYS A 61 -24.82 -7.28 11.33
N HIS A 62 -25.48 -6.53 10.43
CA HIS A 62 -26.43 -5.51 10.81
C HIS A 62 -27.78 -6.15 11.19
N VAL A 63 -28.07 -6.23 12.49
CA VAL A 63 -29.43 -6.52 12.98
C VAL A 63 -30.35 -5.41 12.45
N LYS A 64 -31.41 -5.77 11.70
CA LYS A 64 -32.38 -4.78 11.22
C LYS A 64 -32.97 -4.03 12.42
N SER A 65 -33.02 -2.70 12.35
CA SER A 65 -33.69 -1.90 13.38
C SER A 65 -35.18 -2.26 13.43
N CYS A 66 -35.61 -2.86 14.53
CA CYS A 66 -37.02 -3.21 14.75
C CYS A 66 -37.84 -1.95 15.03
N LYS A 67 -39.14 -1.99 14.72
CA LYS A 67 -40.04 -0.89 15.11
C LYS A 67 -40.12 -0.82 16.64
N PRO A 68 -40.34 0.37 17.24
CA PRO A 68 -40.47 0.49 18.69
C PRO A 68 -41.51 -0.48 19.24
N SER A 69 -42.64 -0.70 18.55
CA SER A 69 -43.67 -1.67 18.95
C SER A 69 -43.20 -3.12 19.10
N GLU A 70 -42.15 -3.53 18.37
CA GLU A 70 -41.60 -4.89 18.34
C GLU A 70 -40.54 -5.14 19.43
N VAL A 71 -40.08 -4.08 20.10
CA VAL A 71 -39.14 -4.16 21.21
C VAL A 71 -39.91 -4.42 22.51
N PRO A 72 -39.61 -5.51 23.25
CA PRO A 72 -40.24 -5.80 24.54
C PRO A 72 -40.08 -4.64 25.53
N SER A 73 -41.08 -4.42 26.37
CA SER A 73 -41.15 -3.27 27.29
C SER A 73 -39.98 -3.18 28.27
N GLY A 74 -39.31 -4.30 28.57
CA GLY A 74 -38.11 -4.33 29.43
C GLY A 74 -36.81 -3.87 28.76
N ILE A 75 -36.80 -3.70 27.43
CA ILE A 75 -35.66 -3.20 26.64
C ILE A 75 -35.99 -1.83 26.01
N LYS A 76 -37.28 -1.47 25.92
CA LYS A 76 -37.71 -0.11 25.62
C LYS A 76 -37.18 0.82 26.69
N GLY A 77 -36.35 1.77 26.28
CA GLY A 77 -35.66 2.64 27.18
C GLY A 77 -36.59 3.33 28.19
N GLY A 78 -36.55 2.89 29.44
CA GLY A 78 -37.14 3.61 30.58
C GLY A 78 -36.26 4.79 31.00
N GLU A 79 -36.71 5.60 31.96
CA GLU A 79 -36.05 6.82 32.45
C GLU A 79 -34.61 6.63 32.99
N HIS A 80 -34.14 5.38 33.15
CA HIS A 80 -32.77 5.05 33.56
C HIS A 80 -32.09 4.06 32.60
N ASN A 81 -31.84 4.48 31.35
CA ASN A 81 -30.94 3.72 30.48
C ASN A 81 -29.49 4.11 30.77
N LYS A 82 -28.81 3.30 31.58
CA LYS A 82 -27.37 3.40 31.81
C LYS A 82 -26.54 3.36 30.52
N TYR A 83 -27.12 2.91 29.41
CA TYR A 83 -26.50 2.67 28.11
C TYR A 83 -26.86 3.72 27.04
N LEU A 84 -27.56 4.80 27.39
CA LEU A 84 -27.92 5.84 26.41
C LEU A 84 -26.67 6.50 25.80
N GLU A 85 -25.61 6.63 26.61
CA GLU A 85 -24.31 7.15 26.17
C GLU A 85 -23.62 6.17 25.22
N ASP A 86 -23.63 4.88 25.52
CA ASP A 86 -23.05 3.82 24.66
C ASP A 86 -23.76 3.72 23.29
N ILE A 87 -25.09 3.92 23.25
CA ILE A 87 -25.86 3.96 21.99
C ILE A 87 -25.42 5.16 21.12
N ASN A 88 -25.20 6.32 21.74
CA ASN A 88 -24.76 7.52 21.02
C ASN A 88 -23.33 7.37 20.49
N VAL A 89 -22.45 6.69 21.25
CA VAL A 89 -21.08 6.38 20.81
C VAL A 89 -21.10 5.46 19.59
N TRP A 90 -21.86 4.36 19.62
CA TRP A 90 -21.97 3.44 18.47
C TRP A 90 -22.60 4.10 17.24
N ALA A 91 -23.62 4.93 17.43
CA ALA A 91 -24.22 5.66 16.32
C ALA A 91 -23.21 6.59 15.64
N LYS A 92 -22.36 7.25 16.43
CA LYS A 92 -21.29 8.12 15.93
C LYS A 92 -20.20 7.32 15.21
N GLU A 93 -19.78 6.18 15.76
CA GLU A 93 -18.79 5.29 15.13
C GLU A 93 -19.27 4.76 13.78
N GLN A 94 -20.56 4.37 13.68
CA GLN A 94 -21.16 3.96 12.40
C GLN A 94 -21.15 5.08 11.37
N GLN A 95 -21.50 6.29 11.80
CA GLN A 95 -21.50 7.46 10.92
C GLN A 95 -20.09 7.80 10.41
N GLU A 96 -19.08 7.81 11.30
CA GLU A 96 -17.68 8.03 10.93
C GLU A 96 -17.19 6.95 9.95
N CYS A 97 -17.65 5.71 10.10
CA CYS A 97 -17.23 4.63 9.23
C CYS A 97 -17.85 4.71 7.83
N GLU A 98 -19.15 5.02 7.75
CA GLU A 98 -19.79 5.21 6.45
C GLU A 98 -19.19 6.42 5.70
N GLU A 99 -18.82 7.47 6.43
CA GLU A 99 -18.12 8.63 5.88
C GLU A 99 -16.73 8.24 5.35
N ALA A 100 -15.92 7.51 6.12
CA ALA A 100 -14.60 7.03 5.68
C ALA A 100 -14.70 6.16 4.42
N ARG A 101 -15.73 5.30 4.32
CA ARG A 101 -15.98 4.49 3.12
C ARG A 101 -16.28 5.36 1.89
N LYS A 102 -17.03 6.45 2.06
CA LYS A 102 -17.33 7.40 0.98
C LYS A 102 -16.10 8.22 0.58
N LEU A 103 -15.28 8.62 1.57
CA LEU A 103 -14.08 9.42 1.33
C LEU A 103 -12.95 8.63 0.65
N GLY A 104 -12.82 7.34 0.96
CA GLY A 104 -11.84 6.44 0.36
C GLY A 104 -12.29 5.76 -0.94
N ALA A 105 -13.52 6.00 -1.40
CA ALA A 105 -14.03 5.43 -2.65
C ALA A 105 -13.32 6.07 -3.86
N ILE A 106 -12.86 5.21 -4.78
CA ILE A 106 -12.18 5.64 -6.01
C ILE A 106 -13.23 5.90 -7.09
N ASP A 107 -13.09 7.03 -7.78
CA ASP A 107 -13.85 7.39 -8.97
C ASP A 107 -13.23 6.74 -10.21
N ASN A 108 -13.88 5.69 -10.72
CA ASN A 108 -13.45 4.95 -11.91
C ASN A 108 -14.12 5.48 -13.20
N THR A 109 -14.66 6.69 -13.21
CA THR A 109 -15.30 7.25 -14.40
C THR A 109 -14.25 7.59 -15.47
N ILE A 110 -14.34 6.90 -16.61
CA ILE A 110 -13.46 7.10 -17.76
C ILE A 110 -14.31 7.32 -19.00
N SER A 111 -13.96 8.34 -19.79
CA SER A 111 -14.61 8.61 -21.07
C SER A 111 -14.38 7.49 -22.08
N ASP A 112 -15.36 7.23 -22.95
CA ASP A 112 -15.24 6.16 -23.95
C ASP A 112 -14.13 6.44 -24.97
N GLN A 113 -13.82 7.72 -25.23
CA GLN A 113 -12.68 8.11 -26.07
C GLN A 113 -11.35 7.68 -25.45
N SER A 114 -11.17 7.89 -24.14
CA SER A 114 -9.96 7.47 -23.42
C SER A 114 -9.81 5.94 -23.42
N LYS A 115 -10.91 5.20 -23.28
CA LYS A 115 -10.88 3.73 -23.35
C LYS A 115 -10.37 3.22 -24.70
N VAL A 116 -10.76 3.88 -25.80
CA VAL A 116 -10.23 3.56 -27.14
C VAL A 116 -8.73 3.83 -27.20
N ALA A 117 -8.27 4.97 -26.69
CA ALA A 117 -6.85 5.31 -26.67
C ALA A 117 -6.01 4.28 -25.89
N PHE A 118 -6.53 3.75 -24.78
CA PHE A 118 -5.83 2.72 -24.00
C PHE A 118 -5.61 1.41 -24.77
N ILE A 119 -6.55 1.05 -25.65
CA ILE A 119 -6.39 -0.13 -26.52
C ILE A 119 -5.22 0.10 -27.49
N ASP A 120 -5.10 1.30 -28.04
CA ASP A 120 -4.00 1.63 -28.95
C ASP A 120 -2.65 1.72 -28.22
N TRP A 121 -2.64 2.20 -26.97
CA TRP A 121 -1.44 2.19 -26.12
C TRP A 121 -0.99 0.77 -25.83
N ALA A 122 -1.90 -0.10 -25.38
CA ALA A 122 -1.61 -1.50 -25.11
C ALA A 122 -1.06 -2.22 -26.36
N ARG A 123 -1.65 -2.00 -27.54
CA ARG A 123 -1.14 -2.57 -28.80
C ARG A 123 0.28 -2.12 -29.13
N TYR A 124 0.59 -0.85 -28.87
CA TYR A 124 1.92 -0.31 -29.10
C TYR A 124 2.93 -0.91 -28.11
N ASP A 125 2.59 -0.95 -26.83
CA ASP A 125 3.45 -1.48 -25.77
C ASP A 125 3.71 -2.99 -25.95
N ASP A 126 2.69 -3.76 -26.35
CA ASP A 126 2.79 -5.20 -26.67
C ASP A 126 3.69 -5.48 -27.89
N SER A 127 3.91 -4.50 -28.76
CA SER A 127 4.78 -4.64 -29.93
C SER A 127 6.27 -4.47 -29.59
N LEU A 128 6.58 -3.96 -28.39
CA LEU A 128 7.93 -3.74 -27.90
C LEU A 128 8.42 -4.93 -27.07
N ASP A 129 9.73 -5.15 -27.05
CA ASP A 129 10.35 -6.22 -26.26
C ASP A 129 10.40 -5.81 -24.78
N ASN A 130 9.35 -6.14 -24.03
CA ASN A 130 9.26 -5.81 -22.61
C ASN A 130 9.94 -6.90 -21.77
N PHE A 131 11.18 -6.61 -21.32
CA PHE A 131 11.96 -7.52 -20.46
C PHE A 131 11.45 -7.60 -19.00
N CYS A 132 10.54 -6.71 -18.62
CA CYS A 132 10.00 -6.61 -17.27
C CYS A 132 8.49 -6.95 -17.29
N GLU A 133 8.15 -8.23 -17.15
CA GLU A 133 6.81 -8.61 -16.73
C GLU A 133 6.64 -8.15 -15.27
N ILE A 134 5.88 -7.07 -15.05
CA ILE A 134 5.38 -6.77 -13.71
C ILE A 134 4.36 -7.86 -13.40
N ASP A 135 4.53 -8.58 -12.29
CA ASP A 135 3.69 -9.73 -11.90
C ASP A 135 2.17 -9.46 -11.94
N ASP A 136 1.76 -8.19 -11.90
CA ASP A 136 0.37 -7.74 -11.88
C ASP A 136 -0.17 -7.27 -13.25
N GLU A 137 0.67 -7.10 -14.29
CA GLU A 137 0.27 -6.59 -15.64
C GLU A 137 -0.68 -7.51 -16.41
N THR A 138 -0.67 -8.81 -16.09
CA THR A 138 -1.47 -9.85 -16.78
C THR A 138 -2.81 -10.13 -16.10
N SER A 139 -3.11 -9.46 -14.98
CA SER A 139 -4.38 -9.65 -14.29
C SER A 139 -5.53 -9.06 -15.11
N PRO A 140 -6.61 -9.82 -15.38
CA PRO A 140 -7.78 -9.30 -16.08
C PRO A 140 -8.52 -8.20 -15.30
N ASP A 141 -8.21 -8.03 -14.01
CA ASP A 141 -8.79 -7.03 -13.12
C ASP A 141 -8.04 -5.71 -13.09
N MET A 142 -7.03 -5.53 -13.95
CA MET A 142 -6.35 -4.24 -14.11
C MET A 142 -7.26 -3.23 -14.79
N GLU A 143 -7.40 -2.07 -14.16
CA GLU A 143 -8.21 -0.97 -14.66
C GLU A 143 -7.36 0.30 -14.71
N TYR A 144 -7.63 1.16 -15.69
CA TYR A 144 -7.08 2.51 -15.69
C TYR A 144 -7.87 3.38 -14.72
N VAL A 145 -7.19 4.29 -14.02
CA VAL A 145 -7.81 5.28 -13.12
C VAL A 145 -7.29 6.67 -13.50
N ASP A 146 -8.17 7.66 -13.51
CA ASP A 146 -7.78 9.06 -13.69
C ASP A 146 -7.36 9.68 -12.35
N LEU A 147 -6.07 9.99 -12.23
CA LEU A 147 -5.49 10.59 -11.03
C LEU A 147 -6.02 12.00 -10.75
N ARG A 148 -6.55 12.71 -11.75
CA ARG A 148 -7.16 14.03 -11.53
C ARG A 148 -8.49 13.95 -10.78
N LEU A 149 -9.25 12.88 -10.99
CA LEU A 149 -10.50 12.63 -10.27
C LEU A 149 -10.25 12.05 -8.87
N ASN A 150 -9.06 11.44 -8.68
CA ASN A 150 -8.66 10.76 -7.47
C ASN A 150 -7.39 11.38 -6.85
N PRO A 151 -7.42 12.68 -6.47
CA PRO A 151 -6.28 13.29 -5.80
C PRO A 151 -6.08 12.67 -4.42
N GLU A 152 -4.81 12.48 -4.03
CA GLU A 152 -4.47 12.10 -2.66
C GLU A 152 -4.99 13.18 -1.69
N ARG A 153 -5.81 12.75 -0.73
CA ARG A 153 -6.41 13.63 0.27
C ARG A 153 -6.77 12.84 1.52
N TYR A 154 -7.29 13.52 2.54
CA TYR A 154 -7.81 12.86 3.73
C TYR A 154 -8.98 11.92 3.38
N THR A 155 -8.80 10.63 3.67
CA THR A 155 -9.79 9.56 3.42
C THR A 155 -10.49 9.06 4.68
N GLY A 156 -10.08 9.54 5.86
CA GLY A 156 -10.54 8.98 7.14
C GLY A 156 -9.93 7.63 7.51
N TYR A 157 -9.02 7.09 6.70
CA TYR A 157 -8.32 5.83 7.01
C TYR A 157 -7.41 5.98 8.23
N LYS A 158 -7.74 5.31 9.33
CA LYS A 158 -7.09 5.46 10.65
C LYS A 158 -7.20 4.17 11.48
N GLY A 159 -6.54 4.16 12.64
CA GLY A 159 -6.69 3.11 13.66
C GLY A 159 -5.87 1.84 13.41
N PRO A 160 -6.23 0.71 14.04
CA PRO A 160 -5.42 -0.51 14.05
C PRO A 160 -5.12 -1.08 12.66
N SER A 161 -6.04 -0.94 11.70
CA SER A 161 -5.83 -1.43 10.33
C SER A 161 -4.72 -0.63 9.63
N ALA A 162 -4.76 0.71 9.71
CA ALA A 162 -3.71 1.58 9.18
C ALA A 162 -2.35 1.34 9.86
N TRP A 163 -2.34 1.21 11.19
CA TRP A 163 -1.11 0.94 11.94
C TRP A 163 -0.48 -0.41 11.59
N ARG A 164 -1.29 -1.45 11.37
CA ARG A 164 -0.80 -2.76 10.94
C ARG A 164 -0.08 -2.66 9.61
N ILE A 165 -0.67 -1.97 8.63
CA ILE A 165 -0.05 -1.77 7.31
C ILE A 165 1.31 -1.09 7.45
N TRP A 166 1.39 0.03 8.19
CA TRP A 166 2.65 0.74 8.41
C TRP A 166 3.70 -0.11 9.12
N ASN A 167 3.31 -0.84 10.18
CA ASN A 167 4.23 -1.73 10.89
C ASN A 167 4.79 -2.79 9.95
N CYS A 168 3.95 -3.43 9.13
CA CYS A 168 4.42 -4.41 8.15
C CYS A 168 5.42 -3.78 7.17
N ILE A 169 5.15 -2.59 6.63
CA ILE A 169 6.08 -1.89 5.71
C ILE A 169 7.44 -1.66 6.38
N TYR A 170 7.47 -1.18 7.62
CA TYR A 170 8.73 -0.92 8.33
C TYR A 170 9.45 -2.21 8.75
N GLU A 171 8.72 -3.28 9.05
CA GLU A 171 9.28 -4.58 9.40
C GLU A 171 9.93 -5.30 8.21
N GLU A 172 9.61 -4.92 6.97
CA GLU A 172 10.29 -5.41 5.76
C GLU A 172 11.72 -4.87 5.60
N ASN A 173 12.16 -3.93 6.46
CA ASN A 173 13.54 -3.41 6.47
C ASN A 173 14.55 -4.45 7.00
N CYS A 174 14.71 -5.55 6.27
CA CYS A 174 15.56 -6.68 6.60
C CYS A 174 16.58 -6.95 5.48
N PHE A 175 17.74 -6.29 5.57
CA PHE A 175 18.83 -6.49 4.62
C PHE A 175 19.81 -7.56 5.10
N LYS A 176 20.27 -8.42 4.18
CA LYS A 176 21.37 -9.34 4.47
C LYS A 176 22.66 -8.52 4.67
N PRO A 177 23.33 -8.58 5.83
CA PRO A 177 24.62 -7.93 6.01
C PRO A 177 25.62 -8.49 4.99
N ARG A 178 26.52 -7.64 4.47
CA ARG A 178 27.47 -7.93 3.37
C ARG A 178 28.54 -9.00 3.71
N SER A 179 28.21 -10.07 4.43
CA SER A 179 29.11 -11.22 4.65
C SER A 179 28.97 -12.31 3.59
N VAL A 180 28.05 -12.18 2.63
CA VAL A 180 28.04 -13.05 1.45
C VAL A 180 28.96 -12.44 0.40
N TYR A 181 30.20 -12.92 0.33
CA TYR A 181 31.08 -12.69 -0.81
C TYR A 181 30.39 -13.31 -2.03
N ARG A 182 29.60 -12.53 -2.78
CA ARG A 182 29.18 -12.95 -4.11
C ARG A 182 30.41 -12.81 -4.99
N PRO A 183 30.95 -13.91 -5.55
CA PRO A 183 32.02 -13.78 -6.54
C PRO A 183 31.51 -12.83 -7.63
N LEU A 184 32.33 -11.85 -8.02
CA LEU A 184 32.01 -10.92 -9.09
C LEU A 184 31.79 -11.61 -10.46
N ASN A 185 31.99 -12.94 -10.52
CA ASN A 185 31.79 -13.75 -11.70
C ASN A 185 31.06 -15.07 -11.36
N PRO A 186 29.83 -15.30 -11.87
CA PRO A 186 29.06 -16.53 -11.63
C PRO A 186 29.71 -17.82 -12.15
N LEU A 187 30.80 -17.73 -12.93
CA LEU A 187 31.43 -18.86 -13.60
C LEU A 187 32.74 -19.33 -12.95
N MET A 188 33.15 -18.78 -11.81
CA MET A 188 34.41 -19.18 -11.17
C MET A 188 34.16 -20.27 -10.11
N PRO A 189 34.78 -21.47 -10.24
CA PRO A 189 34.65 -22.51 -9.22
C PRO A 189 35.29 -22.05 -7.90
N PRO A 190 34.72 -22.40 -6.73
CA PRO A 190 35.32 -22.06 -5.46
C PRO A 190 36.64 -22.81 -5.28
N ASN A 191 37.76 -22.08 -5.20
CA ASN A 191 39.02 -22.63 -4.75
C ASN A 191 38.86 -23.09 -3.30
N ARG A 192 39.04 -24.39 -3.07
CA ARG A 192 39.21 -24.95 -1.73
C ARG A 192 40.58 -24.52 -1.23
N GLY A 193 40.61 -23.50 -0.38
CA GLY A 193 41.76 -23.17 0.44
C GLY A 193 41.26 -22.97 1.88
N GLU A 194 41.77 -23.79 2.78
CA GLU A 194 41.79 -23.55 4.23
C GLU A 194 42.41 -22.17 4.49
N ASP A 195 41.83 -21.33 5.35
CA ASP A 195 42.35 -21.15 6.70
C ASP A 195 41.62 -20.06 7.51
N ASP A 196 41.41 -20.39 8.78
CA ASP A 196 41.40 -19.58 10.00
C ASP A 196 40.60 -18.26 10.17
N GLY A 197 39.54 -18.38 10.99
CA GLY A 197 39.56 -17.74 12.30
C GLY A 197 39.26 -16.24 12.41
N LYS A 198 37.99 -15.91 12.65
CA LYS A 198 37.48 -15.10 13.80
C LYS A 198 36.03 -14.66 13.52
N GLY A 199 35.07 -15.50 13.90
CA GLY A 199 33.68 -15.09 14.00
C GLY A 199 33.51 -14.15 15.21
N LEU A 200 33.41 -12.85 14.96
CA LEU A 200 33.08 -11.87 15.99
C LEU A 200 31.61 -12.08 16.39
N THR A 201 31.37 -12.72 17.53
CA THR A 201 30.03 -12.78 18.15
C THR A 201 29.67 -11.38 18.64
N VAL A 202 28.99 -10.61 17.79
CA VAL A 202 28.24 -9.43 18.25
C VAL A 202 26.81 -9.89 18.47
N GLY A 203 26.36 -9.83 19.72
CA GLY A 203 24.99 -10.10 20.13
C GLY A 203 24.02 -9.12 19.49
N GLY A 204 23.63 -9.38 18.25
CA GLY A 204 22.48 -8.80 17.59
C GLY A 204 21.37 -9.83 17.63
N LYS A 205 20.19 -9.44 18.13
CA LYS A 205 18.98 -10.26 18.09
C LYS A 205 18.86 -10.90 16.71
N TYR A 206 18.87 -12.22 16.65
CA TYR A 206 18.46 -12.93 15.46
C TYR A 206 17.03 -12.46 15.15
N CYS A 207 16.86 -11.63 14.12
CA CYS A 207 15.57 -11.52 13.47
C CYS A 207 15.31 -12.90 12.87
N MET A 208 14.63 -13.75 13.64
CA MET A 208 13.91 -14.88 13.08
C MET A 208 12.99 -14.28 12.03
N CYS A 209 13.39 -14.38 10.75
CA CYS A 209 12.43 -14.35 9.67
C CYS A 209 11.40 -15.40 10.05
N LYS A 210 10.23 -14.98 10.55
CA LYS A 210 9.05 -15.83 10.52
C LYS A 210 8.69 -15.98 9.05
N ALA A 211 9.44 -16.86 8.38
CA ALA A 211 9.03 -17.45 7.14
C ALA A 211 7.73 -18.19 7.42
N LYS A 212 6.60 -17.51 7.24
CA LYS A 212 5.34 -18.18 6.96
C LYS A 212 5.49 -18.78 5.56
N LYS A 213 6.20 -19.91 5.48
CA LYS A 213 6.20 -20.78 4.31
C LYS A 213 4.76 -21.27 4.12
N LYS A 214 4.08 -20.74 3.10
CA LYS A 214 3.23 -21.54 2.22
C LYS A 214 3.40 -21.03 0.78
N THR A 215 4.36 -21.69 0.12
CA THR A 215 4.40 -22.06 -1.31
C THR A 215 4.37 -20.97 -2.39
N ASN A 216 5.46 -20.99 -3.17
CA ASN A 216 5.73 -20.44 -4.51
C ASN A 216 6.13 -18.95 -4.60
N THR A 217 7.46 -18.72 -4.58
CA THR A 217 8.29 -17.79 -5.42
C THR A 217 7.69 -16.44 -5.83
N CYS A 218 8.33 -15.28 -5.67
CA CYS A 218 9.66 -14.92 -6.18
C CYS A 218 10.24 -13.71 -5.41
N GLY A 219 11.56 -13.63 -5.29
CA GLY A 219 12.23 -12.55 -4.57
C GLY A 219 12.23 -11.25 -5.36
N ILE A 220 11.86 -10.16 -4.70
CA ILE A 220 12.06 -8.79 -5.20
C ILE A 220 13.56 -8.61 -5.45
N CYS A 221 13.95 -8.61 -6.71
CA CYS A 221 15.31 -8.36 -7.15
C CYS A 221 15.43 -6.87 -7.49
N MET A 222 15.54 -6.00 -6.48
CA MET A 222 15.99 -4.63 -6.73
C MET A 222 17.47 -4.68 -7.11
N ARG A 223 17.78 -4.52 -8.40
CA ARG A 223 19.12 -4.12 -8.84
C ARG A 223 19.29 -2.63 -8.51
N SER A 224 20.27 -2.31 -7.67
CA SER A 224 20.77 -0.94 -7.54
C SER A 224 21.33 -0.48 -8.90
N LEU A 225 20.94 0.72 -9.31
CA LEU A 225 21.75 1.54 -10.23
C LEU A 225 23.10 1.89 -9.60
#